data_AF-A0A957UE00-F1
#
_entry.id   AF-A0A957UE00-F1
#
_cell.length_a   1.000
_cell.length_b   1.000
_cell.length_c   1.000
_cell.angle_alpha   90.00
_cell.angle_beta   90.00
_cell.angle_gamma   90.00
#
_symmetry.space_group_name_H-M   'P 1'
#
loop_
_entity.id
_entity.type
_entity.pdbx_description
1 polymer ?
#
loop_
_entity_poly.entity_id
_entity_poly.type
_entity_poly.pdbx_seq_one_letter_code
_entity_poly.pdbx_strand_id
1 'polypeptide(L)'
;MIDLLVQNPTAIAVIAGIFLVAYLVVHRALGHAQAGWLLLPGTAWALWALWELNIVLYSPEADIRVDLLAIVPLVLFVSLFGLIMLFMPHKPAAPAKRRAGKRHPTR
;
A
#
# COMPACT_ATOMS: atom_id res chain seq x y z
N MET A 1 -14.34 -19.87 -7.09
CA MET A 1 -14.06 -18.40 -7.20
C MET A 1 -12.79 -18.02 -6.46
N ILE A 2 -12.45 -18.69 -5.36
CA ILE A 2 -11.19 -18.46 -4.63
C ILE A 2 -9.99 -19.07 -5.38
N ASP A 3 -10.17 -20.20 -6.08
CA ASP A 3 -9.11 -20.88 -6.85
C ASP A 3 -8.45 -20.05 -7.96
N LEU A 4 -9.04 -18.91 -8.36
CA LEU A 4 -8.47 -18.04 -9.40
C LEU A 4 -7.30 -17.18 -8.89
N LEU A 5 -7.22 -16.96 -7.57
CA LEU A 5 -6.09 -16.26 -6.93
C LEU A 5 -5.03 -17.23 -6.39
N VAL A 6 -5.39 -18.49 -6.18
CA VAL A 6 -4.51 -19.51 -5.58
C VAL A 6 -3.67 -20.13 -6.68
N GLN A 7 -2.34 -20.14 -6.54
CA GLN A 7 -1.39 -20.63 -7.56
C GLN A 7 -1.39 -19.85 -8.88
N ASN A 8 -2.00 -18.66 -8.93
CA ASN A 8 -1.96 -17.80 -10.11
C ASN A 8 -1.21 -16.49 -9.79
N PRO A 9 0.14 -16.49 -9.82
CA PRO A 9 0.94 -15.32 -9.48
C PRO A 9 0.62 -14.10 -10.36
N THR A 10 0.13 -14.35 -11.58
CA THR A 10 -0.32 -13.31 -12.52
C THR A 10 -1.53 -12.54 -11.99
N ALA A 11 -2.51 -13.22 -11.39
CA ALA A 11 -3.71 -12.56 -10.86
C ALA A 11 -3.36 -11.64 -9.68
N ILE A 12 -2.46 -12.08 -8.80
CA ILE A 12 -1.95 -11.30 -7.66
C ILE A 12 -1.17 -10.07 -8.18
N ALA A 13 -0.33 -10.26 -9.21
CA ALA A 13 0.40 -9.17 -9.85
C ALA A 13 -0.52 -8.13 -10.52
N VAL A 14 -1.64 -8.56 -11.13
CA VAL A 14 -2.65 -7.65 -11.68
C VAL A 14 -3.25 -6.76 -10.59
N ILE A 15 -3.56 -7.32 -9.42
CA ILE A 15 -4.10 -6.54 -8.30
C ILE A 15 -3.06 -5.54 -7.78
N ALA A 16 -1.79 -5.94 -7.67
CA ALA A 16 -0.69 -5.02 -7.36
C ALA A 16 -0.61 -3.87 -8.40
N GLY A 17 -0.77 -4.21 -9.69
CA GLY A 17 -0.83 -3.24 -10.78
C GLY A 17 -1.98 -2.25 -10.65
N ILE A 18 -3.16 -2.69 -10.23
CA ILE A 18 -4.32 -1.81 -9.98
C ILE A 18 -4.00 -0.81 -8.86
N PHE A 19 -3.41 -1.27 -7.75
CA PHE A 19 -3.00 -0.37 -6.66
C PHE A 19 -1.94 0.63 -7.11
N LEU A 20 -1.00 0.22 -7.97
CA LEU A 20 0.01 1.11 -8.53
C LEU A 20 -0.61 2.17 -9.47
N VAL A 21 -1.55 1.78 -10.33
CA VAL A 21 -2.27 2.71 -11.20
C VAL A 21 -3.08 3.70 -10.36
N ALA A 22 -3.80 3.21 -9.35
CA ALA A 22 -4.54 4.06 -8.41
C ALA A 22 -3.61 5.03 -7.68
N TYR A 23 -2.43 4.57 -7.25
CA TYR A 23 -1.39 5.44 -6.68
C TYR A 23 -1.00 6.56 -7.64
N LEU A 24 -0.71 6.25 -8.91
CA LEU A 24 -0.31 7.25 -9.90
C LEU A 24 -1.41 8.29 -10.16
N VAL A 25 -2.67 7.86 -10.22
CA VAL A 25 -3.84 8.74 -10.40
C VAL A 25 -3.99 9.68 -9.19
N VAL A 26 -3.97 9.13 -7.97
CA VAL A 26 -4.07 9.92 -6.73
C VAL A 26 -2.88 10.84 -6.57
N HIS A 27 -1.67 10.37 -6.89
CA HIS A 27 -0.46 11.16 -6.83
C HIS A 27 -0.54 12.41 -7.69
N ARG A 28 -1.12 12.31 -8.89
CA ARG A 28 -1.33 13.45 -9.78
C ARG A 28 -2.49 14.36 -9.37
N ALA A 29 -3.53 13.83 -8.73
CA ALA A 29 -4.73 14.60 -8.40
C ALA A 29 -4.67 15.31 -7.03
N LEU A 30 -4.06 14.67 -6.03
CA LEU A 30 -4.22 15.01 -4.61
C LEU A 30 -2.88 15.28 -3.87
N GLY A 31 -1.75 15.02 -4.52
CA GLY A 31 -0.40 15.28 -3.97
C GLY A 31 0.23 14.11 -3.19
N HIS A 32 1.55 14.21 -2.95
CA HIS A 32 2.37 13.11 -2.42
C HIS A 32 1.91 12.53 -1.07
N ALA A 33 1.36 13.34 -0.17
CA ALA A 33 1.03 12.91 1.19
C ALA A 33 -0.13 11.90 1.24
N GLN A 34 -1.16 12.10 0.42
CA GLN A 34 -2.32 11.21 0.36
C GLN A 34 -2.04 9.98 -0.50
N ALA A 35 -1.24 10.13 -1.55
CA ALA A 35 -0.84 9.01 -2.41
C ALA A 35 0.02 7.97 -1.68
N GLY A 36 0.86 8.38 -0.72
CA GLY A 36 1.72 7.46 0.05
C GLY A 36 0.98 6.29 0.70
N TRP A 37 -0.30 6.48 1.06
CA TRP A 37 -1.11 5.43 1.68
C TRP A 37 -1.52 4.29 0.73
N LEU A 38 -1.49 4.50 -0.59
CA LEU A 38 -1.70 3.43 -1.57
C LEU A 38 -0.45 2.59 -1.84
N LEU A 39 0.73 3.07 -1.44
CA LEU A 39 1.96 2.29 -1.59
C LEU A 39 1.98 1.10 -0.64
N LEU A 40 1.44 1.24 0.58
CA LEU A 40 1.34 0.15 1.56
C LEU A 40 0.60 -1.09 1.02
N PRO A 41 -0.64 -0.98 0.50
CA PRO A 41 -1.29 -2.13 -0.12
C PRO A 41 -0.58 -2.55 -1.39
N GLY A 42 -0.10 -1.62 -2.23
CA GLY A 42 0.62 -1.96 -3.46
C GLY A 42 1.87 -2.82 -3.22
N THR A 43 2.69 -2.47 -2.22
CA THR A 43 3.89 -3.23 -1.86
C THR A 43 3.55 -4.56 -1.21
N ALA A 44 2.50 -4.64 -0.39
CA ALA A 44 2.04 -5.90 0.19
C ALA A 44 1.58 -6.89 -0.90
N TRP A 45 0.79 -6.42 -1.87
CA TRP A 45 0.36 -7.22 -3.01
C TRP A 45 1.53 -7.63 -3.92
N ALA A 46 2.50 -6.73 -4.17
CA ALA A 46 3.67 -7.04 -4.98
C ALA A 46 4.60 -8.06 -4.30
N LEU A 47 4.82 -7.92 -3.00
CA LEU A 47 5.63 -8.86 -2.22
C LEU A 47 4.98 -10.24 -2.19
N TRP A 48 3.66 -10.31 -2.06
CA TRP A 48 2.92 -11.56 -2.15
C TRP A 48 3.04 -12.20 -3.53
N ALA A 49 2.92 -11.43 -4.62
CA ALA A 49 3.10 -11.94 -5.97
C ALA A 49 4.52 -12.51 -6.21
N LEU A 50 5.55 -11.83 -5.70
CA LEU A 50 6.95 -12.29 -5.75
C LEU A 50 7.16 -13.57 -4.96
N TRP A 51 6.53 -13.69 -3.79
CA TRP A 51 6.58 -14.89 -2.96
C TRP A 51 5.88 -16.07 -3.64
N GLU A 52 4.69 -15.86 -4.21
CA GLU A 52 3.95 -16.87 -4.96
C GLU A 52 4.75 -17.34 -6.18
N LEU A 53 5.36 -16.40 -6.92
CA LEU A 53 6.23 -16.72 -8.06
C LEU A 53 7.44 -17.56 -7.63
N ASN A 54 8.04 -17.25 -6.48
CA ASN A 54 9.17 -18.02 -5.95
C ASN A 54 8.74 -19.46 -5.64
N ILE A 55 7.59 -19.66 -4.99
CA ILE A 55 7.08 -21.00 -4.69
C ILE A 55 6.78 -21.78 -5.98
N VAL A 56 6.12 -21.17 -6.96
CA VAL A 56 5.82 -21.82 -8.23
C VAL A 56 7.11 -22.24 -8.97
N LEU A 57 8.19 -21.46 -8.88
CA LEU A 57 9.45 -21.74 -9.55
C LEU A 57 10.32 -22.78 -8.81
N TYR A 58 10.34 -22.77 -7.47
CA TYR A 58 11.29 -23.56 -6.68
C TYR A 58 10.68 -24.70 -5.87
N SER A 59 9.40 -24.62 -5.51
CA SER A 59 8.68 -25.62 -4.71
C SER A 59 7.23 -25.78 -5.15
N PRO A 60 6.96 -26.31 -6.37
CA PRO A 60 5.60 -26.48 -6.89
C PRO A 60 4.75 -27.50 -6.09
N GLU A 61 5.39 -28.38 -5.31
CA GLU A 61 4.72 -29.39 -4.48
C GLU A 61 4.34 -28.89 -3.08
N ALA A 62 4.66 -27.63 -2.74
CA ALA A 62 4.33 -27.06 -1.44
C ALA A 62 2.81 -26.81 -1.33
N ASP A 63 2.18 -27.34 -0.28
CA ASP A 63 0.76 -27.09 0.00
C ASP A 63 0.59 -25.72 0.69
N ILE A 64 0.37 -24.69 -0.14
CA ILE A 64 0.33 -23.27 0.23
C ILE A 64 -1.01 -22.85 0.87
N ARG A 65 -1.97 -23.77 1.02
CA ARG A 65 -3.34 -23.42 1.46
C ARG A 65 -3.40 -22.79 2.84
N VAL A 66 -2.52 -23.20 3.76
CA VAL A 66 -2.48 -22.67 5.12
C VAL A 66 -1.94 -21.23 5.13
N ASP A 67 -0.90 -20.95 4.35
CA ASP A 67 -0.37 -19.59 4.20
C ASP A 67 -1.38 -18.66 3.52
N LEU A 68 -2.14 -19.17 2.55
CA LEU A 68 -3.18 -18.41 1.88
C LEU A 68 -4.25 -17.89 2.87
N LEU A 69 -4.66 -18.74 3.82
CA LEU A 69 -5.63 -18.38 4.87
C LEU A 69 -5.11 -17.29 5.81
N ALA A 70 -3.80 -17.13 5.96
CA ALA A 70 -3.19 -16.08 6.77
C ALA A 70 -2.86 -14.81 5.95
N ILE A 71 -2.37 -14.96 4.73
CA ILE A 71 -1.96 -13.86 3.85
C ILE A 71 -3.18 -13.10 3.32
N VAL A 72 -4.25 -13.79 2.91
CA VAL A 72 -5.47 -13.14 2.40
C VAL A 72 -6.07 -12.14 3.40
N PRO A 73 -6.37 -12.49 4.66
CA PRO A 73 -6.92 -11.53 5.60
C PRO A 73 -5.94 -10.39 5.93
N LEU A 74 -4.64 -10.66 5.98
CA LEU A 74 -3.62 -9.63 6.18
C LEU A 74 -3.64 -8.60 5.04
N VAL A 75 -3.62 -9.08 3.79
CA VAL A 75 -3.61 -8.23 2.59
C VAL A 75 -4.93 -7.46 2.45
N LEU A 76 -6.07 -8.09 2.75
CA LEU A 76 -7.36 -7.41 2.79
C LEU A 76 -7.40 -6.33 3.86
N PHE A 77 -6.84 -6.59 5.04
CA PHE A 77 -6.77 -5.61 6.13
C PHE A 77 -5.92 -4.39 5.73
N VAL A 78 -4.73 -4.61 5.16
CA VAL A 78 -3.86 -3.54 4.67
C VAL A 78 -4.52 -2.75 3.53
N SER A 79 -5.24 -3.43 2.65
CA SER A 79 -6.00 -2.81 1.56
C SER A 79 -7.11 -1.90 2.08
N LEU A 80 -7.91 -2.41 3.02
CA LEU A 80 -8.98 -1.65 3.64
C LEU A 80 -8.43 -0.46 4.42
N PHE A 81 -7.34 -0.66 5.16
CA PHE A 81 -6.68 0.39 5.93
C PHE A 81 -6.14 1.51 5.03
N GLY A 82 -5.44 1.16 3.95
CA GLY A 82 -4.91 2.12 2.99
C GLY A 82 -6.04 2.92 2.30
N LEU A 83 -7.15 2.26 1.99
CA LEU A 83 -8.33 2.91 1.41
C LEU A 83 -9.00 3.88 2.40
N ILE A 84 -9.16 3.47 3.66
CA ILE A 84 -9.73 4.35 4.70
C ILE A 84 -8.82 5.58 4.92
N MET A 85 -7.51 5.38 5.02
CA MET A 85 -6.53 6.46 5.20
C MET A 85 -6.50 7.43 4.00
N LEU A 86 -6.74 6.93 2.79
CA LEU A 86 -6.86 7.76 1.60
C LEU A 86 -8.03 8.77 1.71
N PHE A 87 -9.17 8.34 2.26
CA PHE A 87 -10.35 9.19 2.42
C PHE A 87 -10.37 9.99 3.73
N MET A 88 -9.42 9.74 4.65
CA MET A 88 -9.32 10.54 5.86
C MET A 88 -8.77 11.95 5.55
N PRO A 89 -9.49 13.02 5.94
CA PRO A 89 -9.03 14.37 5.72
C PRO A 89 -7.72 14.59 6.48
N HIS A 90 -6.63 14.84 5.74
CA HIS A 90 -5.40 15.31 6.33
C HIS A 90 -5.69 16.69 6.93
N LYS A 91 -5.78 16.78 8.25
CA LYS A 91 -5.74 18.08 8.92
C LYS A 91 -4.43 18.74 8.50
N PRO A 92 -4.45 19.87 7.76
CA PRO A 92 -3.23 20.56 7.42
C PRO A 92 -2.50 20.84 8.73
N ALA A 93 -1.25 20.38 8.82
CA ALA A 93 -0.41 20.63 9.97
C ALA A 93 -0.51 22.12 10.28
N ALA A 94 -1.03 22.45 11.46
CA ALA A 94 -1.26 23.82 11.86
C ALA A 94 0.04 24.60 11.59
N PRO A 95 -0.02 25.74 10.87
CA PRO A 95 1.19 26.42 10.43
C PRO A 95 2.05 26.65 11.67
N ALA A 96 3.23 26.02 11.66
CA ALA A 96 4.21 26.11 12.74
C ALA A 96 4.40 27.60 12.99
N LYS A 97 3.93 28.05 14.17
CA LYS A 97 3.89 29.44 14.58
C LYS A 97 5.32 29.97 14.45
N ARG A 98 5.61 30.59 13.30
CA ARG A 98 6.91 31.17 12.95
C ARG A 98 7.16 32.15 14.08
N ARG A 99 8.06 31.80 15.01
CA ARG A 99 8.47 32.66 16.11
C ARG A 99 9.04 33.92 15.45
N ALA A 100 8.17 34.92 15.28
CA ALA A 100 8.53 36.24 14.84
C ALA A 100 9.55 36.79 15.84
N GLY A 101 10.59 37.39 15.28
CA GLY A 101 11.82 37.73 15.95
C GLY A 101 11.60 38.55 17.22
N LYS A 102 12.26 38.12 18.29
CA LYS A 102 12.88 39.07 19.22
C LYS A 102 14.30 39.31 18.73
N ARG A 103 14.46 40.15 17.70
CA ARG A 103 15.70 40.90 17.52
C ARG A 103 15.53 42.15 18.37
N HIS A 104 16.17 42.16 19.53
CA HIS A 104 16.31 43.38 20.31
C HIS A 104 17.33 44.25 19.58
N PRO A 105 17.00 45.49 19.19
CA PRO A 105 18.00 46.42 18.68
C PRO A 105 18.92 46.84 19.81
N THR A 106 20.21 46.78 19.54
CA THR A 106 21.29 47.46 20.25
C THR A 106 20.96 48.95 20.40
N ARG A 107 20.87 49.43 21.63
CA ARG A 107 21.53 50.67 22.05
C ARG A 107 21.55 50.82 23.56
#